data_AF-A0A3M1ICB4-F1
#
_entry.id   AF-A0A3M1ICB4-F1
#
_cell.length_a   1.000
_cell.length_b   1.000
_cell.length_c   1.000
_cell.angle_alpha   90.00
_cell.angle_beta   90.00
_cell.angle_gamma   90.00
#
_symmetry.space_group_name_H-M   'P 1'
#
loop_
_entity.id
_entity.type
_entity.pdbx_description
1 polymer ?
#
loop_
_entity_poly.entity_id
_entity_poly.type
_entity_poly.pdbx_seq_one_letter_code
_entity_poly.pdbx_strand_id
1 'polypeptide(L)'
;MFGSSRVPWVDYLGALAFLGALLGILIHSTLRYLSARKQARHAARLEKVYMYTAYERFWHWLQVVAIVLLLFTGLVIHRPDLFGAFRFRYMVTMHNILAAILVANAALAFFYHVASGEIRQFIPRPRGFFDQAMLQAKYYLQGIFKGEPHPFEKTPQKKLNPLQQATYFGLLNVLLPLQVLTGALMWGAQKWPQVAEALGGLPWLAPFHSLIAWLLATFIIGHVYLTTTGPTVLTDIKAMITGWEDVEIPTEETA
;
A
#
# COMPACT_ATOMS: atom_id res chain seq x y z
N MET A 1 11.83 -28.12 -8.25
CA MET A 1 10.78 -27.76 -9.23
C MET A 1 9.99 -26.52 -8.78
N PHE A 2 10.65 -25.40 -8.46
CA PHE A 2 9.98 -24.14 -8.09
C PHE A 2 10.37 -22.94 -8.97
N GLY A 3 11.30 -23.14 -9.91
CA GLY A 3 11.69 -22.14 -10.92
C GLY A 3 11.25 -22.48 -12.36
N SER A 4 10.66 -23.65 -12.60
CA SER A 4 10.19 -24.12 -13.91
C SER A 4 8.73 -23.77 -14.21
N SER A 5 7.97 -23.37 -13.20
CA SER A 5 6.55 -22.97 -13.32
C SER A 5 6.40 -21.48 -13.58
N ARG A 6 7.44 -20.81 -14.08
CA ARG A 6 7.39 -19.39 -14.43
C ARG A 6 6.58 -19.22 -15.70
N VAL A 7 5.70 -18.23 -15.68
CA VAL A 7 4.87 -17.86 -16.81
C VAL A 7 5.31 -16.45 -17.25
N PRO A 8 6.13 -16.33 -18.31
CA PRO A 8 6.81 -15.07 -18.64
C PRO A 8 5.88 -13.87 -18.85
N TRP A 9 4.66 -14.09 -19.37
CA TRP A 9 3.70 -13.01 -19.58
C TRP A 9 3.23 -12.37 -18.26
N VAL A 10 3.18 -13.13 -17.16
CA VAL A 10 2.84 -12.59 -15.84
C VAL A 10 3.92 -11.61 -15.37
N ASP A 11 5.18 -11.96 -15.60
CA ASP A 11 6.32 -11.09 -15.27
C ASP A 11 6.31 -9.83 -16.14
N TYR A 12 6.01 -9.94 -17.43
CA TYR A 12 5.88 -8.76 -18.30
C TYR A 12 4.72 -7.86 -17.89
N LEU A 13 3.57 -8.43 -17.56
CA LEU A 13 2.41 -7.66 -17.10
C LEU A 13 2.72 -6.95 -15.78
N GLY A 14 3.29 -7.67 -14.81
CA GLY A 14 3.69 -7.12 -13.51
C GLY A 14 4.76 -6.04 -13.64
N ALA A 15 5.79 -6.28 -14.44
CA ALA A 15 6.83 -5.29 -14.72
C ALA A 15 6.28 -4.05 -15.44
N LEU A 16 5.37 -4.23 -16.40
CA LEU A 16 4.70 -3.12 -17.10
C LEU A 16 3.89 -2.26 -16.11
N ALA A 17 3.13 -2.88 -15.21
CA ALA A 17 2.37 -2.17 -14.19
C ALA A 17 3.30 -1.37 -13.25
N PHE A 18 4.37 -2.01 -12.78
CA PHE A 18 5.35 -1.40 -11.87
C PHE A 18 6.12 -0.25 -12.53
N LEU A 19 6.68 -0.48 -13.72
CA LEU A 19 7.43 0.54 -14.48
C LEU A 19 6.53 1.67 -14.98
N GLY A 20 5.31 1.35 -15.40
CA GLY A 20 4.30 2.34 -15.77
C GLY A 20 3.94 3.25 -14.60
N ALA A 21 3.75 2.69 -13.40
CA ALA A 21 3.53 3.47 -12.19
C ALA A 21 4.74 4.34 -11.83
N LEU A 22 5.96 3.82 -11.91
CA LEU A 22 7.19 4.61 -11.70
C LEU A 22 7.30 5.78 -12.68
N LEU A 23 7.03 5.53 -13.97
CA LEU A 23 7.04 6.58 -14.99
C LEU A 23 5.96 7.63 -14.72
N GLY A 24 4.75 7.20 -14.37
CA GLY A 24 3.66 8.09 -13.97
C GLY A 24 4.02 8.94 -12.76
N ILE A 25 4.63 8.35 -11.72
CA ILE A 25 5.13 9.06 -10.54
C ILE A 25 6.23 10.05 -10.92
N LEU A 26 7.18 9.68 -11.77
CA LEU A 26 8.24 10.56 -12.22
C LEU A 26 7.68 11.78 -12.96
N ILE A 27 6.76 11.55 -13.91
CA ILE A 27 6.11 12.62 -14.66
C ILE A 27 5.31 13.52 -13.71
N HIS A 28 4.46 12.93 -12.87
CA HIS A 28 3.59 13.65 -11.94
C HIS A 28 4.40 14.49 -10.94
N SER A 29 5.43 13.89 -10.32
CA SER A 29 6.32 14.57 -9.38
C SER A 29 7.11 15.70 -10.03
N THR A 30 7.60 15.51 -11.26
CA THR A 30 8.32 16.55 -12.02
C THR A 30 7.40 17.71 -12.36
N LEU A 31 6.20 17.45 -12.88
CA LEU A 31 5.21 18.49 -13.18
C LEU A 31 4.84 19.27 -11.92
N ARG A 32 4.62 18.57 -10.80
CA ARG A 32 4.32 19.21 -9.52
C ARG A 32 5.45 20.10 -9.05
N TYR A 33 6.69 19.64 -9.16
CA TYR A 33 7.88 20.43 -8.80
C TYR A 33 8.00 21.71 -9.65
N LEU A 34 7.78 21.60 -10.96
CA LEU A 34 7.82 22.72 -11.88
C LEU A 34 6.69 23.72 -11.63
N SER A 35 5.47 23.24 -11.35
CA SER A 35 4.32 24.10 -11.00
C SER A 35 4.51 24.81 -9.67
N ALA A 36 5.01 24.12 -8.65
CA ALA A 36 5.25 24.69 -7.32
C ALA A 36 6.28 25.82 -7.34
N ARG A 37 7.26 25.78 -8.25
CA ARG A 37 8.22 26.89 -8.46
C ARG A 37 7.56 28.17 -8.99
N LYS A 38 6.41 28.07 -9.66
CA LYS A 38 5.69 29.19 -10.27
C LYS A 38 4.59 29.77 -9.39
N GLN A 39 4.22 29.07 -8.32
CA GLN A 39 3.09 29.45 -7.46
C GLN A 39 3.58 30.11 -6.18
N ALA A 40 2.88 31.17 -5.76
CA ALA A 40 3.00 31.68 -4.40
C ALA A 40 2.47 30.61 -3.43
N ARG A 41 3.21 30.33 -2.35
CA ARG A 41 2.74 29.38 -1.34
C ARG A 41 1.43 29.89 -0.73
N HIS A 42 0.40 29.05 -0.75
CA HIS A 42 -0.79 29.30 0.04
C HIS A 42 -0.40 29.29 1.52
N ALA A 43 -0.61 30.41 2.22
CA ALA A 43 -0.34 30.52 3.65
C ALA A 43 -1.55 29.99 4.44
N ALA A 44 -1.82 28.69 4.33
CA ALA A 44 -2.83 28.05 5.16
C ALA A 44 -2.34 28.01 6.63
N ARG A 45 -3.25 28.28 7.56
CA ARG A 45 -2.97 28.15 8.99
C ARG A 45 -2.89 26.66 9.33
N LEU A 46 -1.78 26.23 9.90
CA LEU A 46 -1.57 24.84 10.29
C LEU A 46 -1.80 24.67 11.80
N GLU A 47 -2.51 23.60 12.18
CA GLU A 47 -2.62 23.14 13.56
C GLU A 47 -2.02 21.75 13.71
N LYS A 48 -1.29 21.55 14.80
CA LYS A 48 -0.65 20.28 15.10
C LYS A 48 -1.63 19.36 15.83
N VAL A 49 -2.08 18.31 15.15
CA VAL A 49 -3.09 17.38 15.66
C VAL A 49 -2.49 15.98 15.83
N TYR A 50 -2.82 15.31 16.93
CA TYR A 50 -2.42 13.91 17.17
C TYR A 50 -3.29 12.96 16.35
N MET A 51 -2.75 12.47 15.23
CA MET A 51 -3.49 11.66 14.24
C MET A 51 -3.31 10.16 14.42
N TYR A 52 -2.11 9.72 14.79
CA TYR A 52 -1.77 8.29 14.86
C TYR A 52 -1.25 7.94 16.24
N THR A 53 -1.85 6.94 16.86
CA THR A 53 -1.44 6.38 18.15
C THR A 53 -0.10 5.63 18.05
N ALA A 54 0.56 5.40 19.18
CA ALA A 54 1.81 4.63 19.20
C ALA A 54 1.63 3.20 18.64
N TYR A 55 0.50 2.55 18.97
CA TYR A 55 0.16 1.23 18.46
C TYR A 55 0.00 1.23 16.94
N GLU A 56 -0.79 2.15 16.38
CA GLU A 56 -1.00 2.24 14.92
C GLU A 56 0.32 2.41 14.17
N ARG A 57 1.22 3.25 14.68
CA ARG A 57 2.54 3.46 14.07
C ARG A 57 3.41 2.22 14.15
N PHE A 58 3.49 1.58 15.32
CA PHE A 58 4.27 0.35 15.49
C PHE A 58 3.78 -0.76 14.55
N TRP A 59 2.47 -1.00 14.55
CA TRP A 59 1.82 -1.98 13.68
C TRP A 59 2.12 -1.72 12.21
N HIS A 60 1.98 -0.46 11.77
CA HIS A 60 2.24 -0.06 10.40
C HIS A 60 3.70 -0.29 10.00
N TRP A 61 4.66 0.16 10.80
CA TRP A 61 6.08 0.00 10.48
C TRP A 61 6.54 -1.46 10.47
N LEU A 62 6.03 -2.28 11.40
CA LEU A 62 6.26 -3.73 11.37
C LEU A 62 5.72 -4.34 10.06
N GLN A 63 4.52 -3.95 9.64
CA GLN A 63 3.92 -4.40 8.39
C GLN A 63 4.74 -3.96 7.16
N VAL A 64 5.18 -2.69 7.11
CA VAL A 64 6.00 -2.17 6.00
C VAL A 64 7.30 -2.96 5.87
N VAL A 65 8.03 -3.14 6.97
CA VAL A 65 9.31 -3.87 6.96
C VAL A 65 9.08 -5.32 6.54
N ALA A 66 8.06 -6.00 7.08
CA ALA A 66 7.75 -7.38 6.71
C ALA A 66 7.42 -7.52 5.22
N ILE A 67 6.57 -6.65 4.67
CA ILE A 67 6.18 -6.69 3.25
C ILE A 67 7.36 -6.43 2.33
N VAL A 68 8.21 -5.43 2.64
CA VAL A 68 9.40 -5.13 1.82
C VAL A 68 10.37 -6.32 1.81
N LEU A 69 10.61 -6.95 2.96
CA LEU A 69 11.45 -8.14 3.04
C LEU A 69 10.82 -9.36 2.37
N LEU A 70 9.49 -9.50 2.40
CA LEU A 70 8.77 -10.54 1.67
C LEU A 70 8.88 -10.36 0.15
N LEU A 71 8.72 -9.13 -0.35
CA LEU A 71 8.94 -8.83 -1.77
C LEU A 71 10.37 -9.13 -2.19
N PHE A 72 11.36 -8.76 -1.38
CA PHE A 72 12.76 -9.06 -1.64
C PHE A 72 13.03 -10.57 -1.68
N THR A 73 12.68 -11.29 -0.62
CA THR A 73 12.88 -12.76 -0.56
C THR A 73 12.08 -13.49 -1.63
N GLY A 74 10.86 -13.04 -1.94
CA GLY A 74 10.02 -13.57 -3.00
C GLY A 74 10.62 -13.36 -4.39
N LEU A 75 11.19 -12.18 -4.66
CA LEU A 75 11.89 -11.90 -5.92
C LEU A 75 13.11 -12.82 -6.10
N VAL A 76 13.89 -13.05 -5.04
CA VAL A 76 15.03 -13.98 -5.06
C VAL A 76 14.58 -15.42 -5.31
N ILE A 77 13.48 -15.87 -4.69
CA ILE A 77 12.89 -17.19 -4.90
C ILE A 77 12.36 -17.35 -6.34
N HIS A 78 11.77 -16.29 -6.89
CA HIS A 78 11.20 -16.27 -8.24
C HIS A 78 12.28 -16.23 -9.34
N ARG A 79 13.41 -15.54 -9.09
CA ARG A 79 14.53 -15.38 -10.04
C ARG A 79 15.87 -15.87 -9.47
N PRO A 80 16.01 -17.15 -9.10
CA PRO A 80 17.26 -17.68 -8.54
C PRO A 80 18.43 -17.59 -9.52
N ASP A 81 18.15 -17.53 -10.83
CA ASP A 81 19.12 -17.28 -11.91
C ASP A 81 19.83 -15.93 -11.79
N LEU A 82 19.13 -14.88 -11.37
CA LEU A 82 19.69 -13.55 -11.20
C LEU A 82 20.36 -13.36 -9.83
N PHE A 83 19.93 -14.14 -8.84
CA PHE A 83 20.28 -13.98 -7.43
C PHE A 83 21.10 -15.17 -6.89
N GLY A 84 22.02 -15.70 -7.70
CA GLY A 84 22.82 -16.90 -7.37
C GLY A 84 23.70 -16.78 -6.12
N ALA A 85 23.95 -15.56 -5.63
CA ALA A 85 24.66 -15.33 -4.36
C ALA A 85 23.85 -15.79 -3.12
N PHE A 86 22.53 -15.90 -3.24
CA PHE A 86 21.66 -16.28 -2.12
C PHE A 86 21.32 -17.77 -2.15
N ARG A 87 21.40 -18.42 -0.99
CA ARG A 87 21.00 -19.83 -0.85
C ARG A 87 19.48 -19.95 -0.90
N PHE A 88 18.96 -20.63 -1.94
CA PHE A 88 17.51 -20.79 -2.18
C PHE A 88 16.74 -21.27 -0.93
N ARG A 89 17.19 -22.34 -0.28
CA ARG A 89 16.53 -22.89 0.93
C ARG A 89 16.45 -21.87 2.08
N TYR A 90 17.50 -21.06 2.25
CA TYR A 90 17.53 -20.03 3.27
C TYR A 90 16.52 -18.91 2.94
N MET A 91 16.46 -18.46 1.69
CA MET A 91 15.49 -17.46 1.24
C MET A 91 14.04 -17.90 1.44
N VAL A 92 13.72 -19.15 1.10
CA VAL A 92 12.38 -19.74 1.35
C VAL A 92 12.07 -19.77 2.85
N THR A 93 13.04 -20.14 3.69
CA THR A 93 12.84 -20.16 5.15
C THR A 93 12.57 -18.76 5.69
N MET A 94 13.35 -17.76 5.27
CA MET A 94 13.14 -16.37 5.68
C MET A 94 11.79 -15.84 5.18
N HIS A 95 11.42 -16.13 3.94
CA HIS A 95 10.13 -15.74 3.39
C HIS A 95 8.96 -16.29 4.22
N ASN A 96 9.01 -17.57 4.59
CA ASN A 96 7.96 -18.21 5.41
C ASN A 96 7.88 -17.62 6.82
N ILE A 97 9.04 -17.33 7.45
CA ILE A 97 9.07 -16.69 8.78
C ILE A 97 8.47 -15.29 8.71
N LEU A 98 8.86 -14.48 7.72
CA LEU A 98 8.30 -13.14 7.52
C LEU A 98 6.80 -13.18 7.22
N ALA A 99 6.34 -14.17 6.45
CA ALA A 99 4.92 -14.37 6.16
C ALA A 99 4.15 -14.71 7.45
N ALA A 100 4.70 -15.59 8.30
CA ALA A 100 4.09 -15.90 9.60
C ALA A 100 4.01 -14.67 10.52
N ILE A 101 5.07 -13.85 10.57
CA ILE A 101 5.09 -12.59 11.31
C ILE A 101 4.01 -11.65 10.77
N LEU A 102 3.91 -11.48 9.45
CA LEU A 102 2.92 -10.61 8.83
C LEU A 102 1.49 -11.07 9.10
N VAL A 103 1.22 -12.38 9.02
CA VAL A 103 -0.10 -12.96 9.33
C VAL A 103 -0.45 -12.76 10.80
N ALA A 104 0.48 -12.99 11.72
CA ALA A 104 0.27 -12.73 13.14
C ALA A 104 -0.02 -11.25 13.41
N ASN A 105 0.77 -10.34 12.80
CA ASN A 105 0.56 -8.89 12.91
C ASN A 105 -0.81 -8.46 12.35
N ALA A 106 -1.23 -9.02 11.21
CA ALA A 106 -2.54 -8.76 10.62
C ALA A 106 -3.69 -9.26 11.51
N ALA A 107 -3.57 -10.45 12.11
CA ALA A 107 -4.56 -10.99 13.03
C ALA A 107 -4.71 -10.11 14.30
N LEU A 108 -3.59 -9.69 14.89
CA LEU A 108 -3.60 -8.79 16.05
C LEU A 108 -4.22 -7.44 15.72
N ALA A 109 -3.90 -6.86 14.56
CA ALA A 109 -4.53 -5.61 14.12
C ALA A 109 -6.00 -5.74 13.82
N PHE A 110 -6.43 -6.82 13.18
CA PHE A 110 -7.85 -7.07 12.98
C PHE A 110 -8.59 -7.08 14.31
N PHE A 111 -8.09 -7.80 15.30
CA PHE A 111 -8.68 -7.81 16.65
C PHE A 111 -8.68 -6.41 17.28
N TYR A 112 -7.58 -5.67 17.21
CA TYR A 112 -7.49 -4.31 17.72
C TYR A 112 -8.51 -3.37 17.05
N HIS A 113 -8.64 -3.38 15.72
CA HIS A 113 -9.55 -2.49 15.00
C HIS A 113 -11.02 -2.81 15.24
N VAL A 114 -11.34 -4.10 15.45
CA VAL A 114 -12.68 -4.53 15.86
C VAL A 114 -12.96 -4.09 17.30
N ALA A 115 -12.04 -4.34 18.23
CA ALA A 115 -12.23 -4.01 19.65
C ALA A 115 -12.27 -2.50 19.92
N SER A 116 -11.46 -1.71 19.22
CA SER A 116 -11.42 -0.24 19.35
C SER A 116 -12.53 0.48 18.57
N GLY A 117 -13.22 -0.21 17.65
CA GLY A 117 -14.20 0.41 16.76
C GLY A 117 -13.61 1.18 15.58
N GLU A 118 -12.28 1.26 15.48
CA GLU A 118 -11.54 1.92 14.39
C GLU A 118 -11.83 1.30 13.01
N ILE A 119 -12.35 0.07 12.97
CA ILE A 119 -12.76 -0.60 11.72
C ILE A 119 -13.74 0.25 10.87
N ARG A 120 -14.53 1.13 11.52
CA ARG A 120 -15.48 2.03 10.85
C ARG A 120 -14.81 2.99 9.86
N GLN A 121 -13.52 3.29 10.02
CA GLN A 121 -12.79 4.19 9.12
C GLN A 121 -12.55 3.58 7.73
N PHE A 122 -12.57 2.25 7.63
CA PHE A 122 -12.33 1.50 6.40
C PHE A 122 -13.61 1.19 5.61
N ILE A 123 -14.78 1.50 6.17
CA ILE A 123 -16.08 1.23 5.54
C ILE A 123 -16.49 2.47 4.72
N PRO A 124 -16.58 2.37 3.37
CA PRO A 124 -17.08 3.47 2.54
C PRO A 124 -18.51 3.86 2.93
N ARG A 125 -18.78 5.16 3.06
CA ARG A 125 -20.16 5.65 3.29
C ARG A 125 -20.91 5.67 1.96
N PRO A 126 -22.03 4.97 1.79
CA PRO A 126 -22.65 4.79 0.47
C PRO A 126 -23.18 6.08 -0.16
N ARG A 127 -23.58 7.10 0.62
CA ARG A 127 -24.06 8.38 0.08
C ARG A 127 -22.89 9.33 -0.19
N GLY A 128 -22.79 9.85 -1.41
CA GLY A 128 -21.81 10.86 -1.83
C GLY A 128 -20.38 10.32 -2.06
N PHE A 129 -20.16 9.01 -1.92
CA PHE A 129 -18.83 8.41 -2.10
C PHE A 129 -18.24 8.67 -3.49
N PHE A 130 -19.03 8.43 -4.53
CA PHE A 130 -18.58 8.59 -5.92
C PHE A 130 -18.26 10.04 -6.25
N ASP A 131 -19.08 10.99 -5.79
CA ASP A 131 -18.85 12.42 -6.01
C ASP A 131 -17.56 12.88 -5.32
N GLN A 132 -17.35 12.48 -4.07
CA GLN A 132 -16.13 12.81 -3.33
C GLN A 132 -14.89 12.10 -3.91
N ALA A 133 -15.03 10.87 -4.38
CA ALA A 133 -13.96 10.14 -5.07
C ALA A 133 -13.58 10.82 -6.39
N MET A 134 -14.57 11.30 -7.16
CA MET A 134 -14.34 12.07 -8.38
C MET A 134 -13.66 13.41 -8.09
N LEU A 135 -14.09 14.11 -7.04
CA LEU A 135 -13.45 15.36 -6.59
C LEU A 135 -11.99 15.12 -6.21
N GLN A 136 -11.72 14.06 -5.45
CA GLN A 136 -10.37 13.67 -5.05
C GLN A 136 -9.51 13.27 -6.27
N ALA A 137 -10.08 12.58 -7.25
CA ALA A 137 -9.39 12.23 -8.49
C ALA A 137 -9.04 13.47 -9.31
N LYS A 138 -9.99 14.40 -9.48
CA LYS A 138 -9.78 15.69 -10.16
C LYS A 138 -8.67 16.50 -9.48
N TYR A 139 -8.63 16.49 -8.14
CA TYR A 139 -7.56 17.13 -7.38
C TYR A 139 -6.18 16.55 -7.76
N TYR A 140 -6.00 15.23 -7.68
CA TYR A 140 -4.70 14.63 -7.98
C TYR A 140 -4.31 14.73 -9.46
N LEU A 141 -5.27 14.80 -10.38
CA LEU A 141 -5.00 14.92 -11.81
C LEU A 141 -4.77 16.37 -12.27
N GLN A 142 -5.33 17.36 -11.58
CA GLN A 142 -5.33 18.75 -12.02
C GLN A 142 -5.10 19.75 -10.88
N GLY A 143 -5.90 19.68 -9.81
CA GLY A 143 -5.92 20.68 -8.73
C GLY A 143 -4.58 20.84 -8.00
N ILE A 144 -3.89 19.72 -7.74
CA ILE A 144 -2.56 19.71 -7.10
C ILE A 144 -1.51 20.51 -7.89
N PHE A 145 -1.63 20.56 -9.22
CA PHE A 145 -0.72 21.32 -10.08
C PHE A 145 -1.05 22.82 -10.11
N LYS A 146 -2.24 23.21 -9.65
CA LYS A 146 -2.70 24.60 -9.55
C LYS A 146 -2.52 25.20 -8.15
N GLY A 147 -2.08 24.39 -7.18
CA GLY A 147 -2.00 24.80 -5.78
C GLY A 147 -3.39 24.97 -5.15
N GLU A 148 -4.41 24.29 -5.68
CA GLU A 148 -5.73 24.24 -5.05
C GLU A 148 -5.64 23.56 -3.67
N PRO A 149 -6.49 23.93 -2.69
CA PRO A 149 -6.54 23.25 -1.41
C PRO A 149 -7.00 21.79 -1.58
N HIS A 150 -6.55 20.90 -0.70
CA HIS A 150 -6.94 19.51 -0.73
C HIS A 150 -8.44 19.37 -0.39
N PRO A 151 -9.27 18.68 -1.19
CA PRO A 151 -10.72 18.66 -1.03
C PRO A 151 -11.22 17.84 0.18
N PHE A 152 -10.29 17.18 0.88
CA PHE A 152 -10.58 16.34 2.02
C PHE A 152 -9.81 16.81 3.24
N GLU A 153 -10.55 17.20 4.27
CA GLU A 153 -10.04 17.54 5.59
C GLU A 153 -9.85 16.27 6.42
N LYS A 154 -8.62 16.05 6.90
CA LYS A 154 -8.30 14.94 7.77
C LYS A 154 -8.67 15.29 9.21
N THR A 155 -9.36 14.38 9.88
CA THR A 155 -9.57 14.42 11.33
C THR A 155 -9.14 13.10 11.95
N PRO A 156 -8.87 13.03 13.28
CA PRO A 156 -8.51 11.77 13.93
C PRO A 156 -9.56 10.66 13.73
N GLN A 157 -10.83 11.02 13.52
CA GLN A 157 -11.93 10.08 13.25
C GLN A 157 -12.15 9.79 11.76
N LYS A 158 -11.52 10.56 10.87
CA LYS A 158 -11.67 10.49 9.42
C LYS A 158 -10.32 10.73 8.72
N LYS A 159 -9.42 9.76 8.85
CA LYS A 159 -8.04 9.83 8.34
C LYS A 159 -7.92 9.56 6.83
N LEU A 160 -8.90 8.88 6.24
CA LEU A 160 -8.84 8.33 4.88
C LEU A 160 -9.78 9.06 3.93
N ASN A 161 -9.24 9.55 2.82
CA ASN A 161 -10.04 10.08 1.72
C ASN A 161 -10.75 8.94 0.96
N PRO A 162 -11.79 9.21 0.14
CA PRO A 162 -12.55 8.16 -0.54
C PRO A 162 -11.73 7.26 -1.47
N LEU A 163 -10.73 7.81 -2.18
CA LEU A 163 -9.85 7.01 -3.02
C LEU A 163 -8.99 6.08 -2.17
N GLN A 164 -8.44 6.57 -1.06
CA GLN A 164 -7.70 5.76 -0.10
C GLN A 164 -8.58 4.68 0.52
N GLN A 165 -9.84 4.99 0.90
CA GLN A 165 -10.78 3.99 1.41
C GLN A 165 -11.03 2.87 0.40
N ALA A 166 -11.26 3.19 -0.88
CA ALA A 166 -11.40 2.18 -1.93
C ALA A 166 -10.13 1.34 -2.09
N THR A 167 -8.96 1.98 -2.10
CA THR A 167 -7.67 1.29 -2.21
C THR A 167 -7.44 0.35 -1.01
N TYR A 168 -7.64 0.82 0.22
CA TYR A 168 -7.48 0.00 1.42
C TYR A 168 -8.52 -1.10 1.52
N PHE A 169 -9.76 -0.86 1.06
CA PHE A 169 -10.76 -1.91 0.96
C PHE A 169 -10.28 -3.06 0.06
N GLY A 170 -9.81 -2.74 -1.15
CA GLY A 170 -9.24 -3.73 -2.07
C GLY A 170 -7.97 -4.39 -1.52
N LEU A 171 -7.10 -3.63 -0.88
CA LEU A 171 -5.86 -4.15 -0.30
C LEU A 171 -6.14 -5.16 0.82
N LEU A 172 -6.97 -4.78 1.79
CA LEU A 172 -7.23 -5.55 3.01
C LEU A 172 -8.18 -6.73 2.77
N ASN A 173 -9.13 -6.61 1.84
CA ASN A 173 -10.15 -7.64 1.61
C ASN A 173 -9.91 -8.50 0.37
N VAL A 174 -9.00 -8.10 -0.53
CA VAL A 174 -8.73 -8.84 -1.77
C VAL A 174 -7.25 -9.18 -1.90
N LEU A 175 -6.36 -8.19 -2.09
CA LEU A 175 -4.96 -8.45 -2.43
C LEU A 175 -4.21 -9.20 -1.32
N LEU A 176 -4.24 -8.70 -0.07
CA LEU A 176 -3.52 -9.34 1.04
C LEU A 176 -4.10 -10.72 1.39
N PRO A 177 -5.43 -10.92 1.50
CA PRO A 177 -5.99 -12.26 1.71
C PRO A 177 -5.61 -13.25 0.62
N LEU A 178 -5.63 -12.84 -0.66
CA LEU A 178 -5.22 -13.70 -1.76
C LEU A 178 -3.72 -14.02 -1.72
N GLN A 179 -2.86 -13.05 -1.36
CA GLN A 179 -1.42 -13.28 -1.18
C GLN A 179 -1.16 -14.31 -0.07
N VAL A 180 -1.84 -14.18 1.07
CA VAL A 180 -1.73 -15.11 2.20
C VAL A 180 -2.25 -16.49 1.80
N LEU A 181 -3.43 -16.56 1.17
CA LEU A 181 -4.04 -17.82 0.75
C LEU A 181 -3.15 -18.59 -0.23
N THR A 182 -2.69 -17.93 -1.29
CA THR A 182 -1.82 -18.55 -2.30
C THR A 182 -0.49 -19.00 -1.69
N GLY A 183 0.12 -18.18 -0.81
CA GLY A 183 1.34 -18.55 -0.09
C GLY A 183 1.13 -19.76 0.85
N ALA A 184 0.02 -19.80 1.59
CA ALA A 184 -0.32 -20.92 2.47
C ALA A 184 -0.57 -22.22 1.69
N LEU A 185 -1.25 -22.15 0.54
CA LEU A 185 -1.46 -23.30 -0.35
C LEU A 185 -0.14 -23.82 -0.93
N MET A 186 0.75 -22.92 -1.36
CA MET A 186 2.08 -23.30 -1.86
C MET A 186 2.96 -23.92 -0.76
N TRP A 187 2.93 -23.37 0.46
CA TRP A 187 3.63 -23.92 1.61
C TRP A 187 3.08 -25.29 2.03
N GLY A 188 1.75 -25.44 1.98
CA GLY A 188 1.03 -26.68 2.31
C GLY A 188 1.04 -27.74 1.21
N ALA A 189 1.48 -27.43 -0.02
CA ALA A 189 1.39 -28.31 -1.17
C ALA A 189 2.09 -29.68 -0.98
N GLN A 190 3.13 -29.74 -0.13
CA GLN A 190 3.79 -31.01 0.21
C GLN A 190 3.00 -31.87 1.20
N LYS A 191 2.18 -31.26 2.07
CA LYS A 191 1.37 -31.96 3.08
C LYS A 191 -0.04 -32.29 2.59
N TRP A 192 -0.62 -31.41 1.77
CA TRP A 192 -1.97 -31.53 1.22
C TRP A 192 -1.97 -31.35 -0.29
N PRO A 193 -1.30 -32.25 -1.06
CA PRO A 193 -1.16 -32.12 -2.50
C PRO A 193 -2.51 -32.06 -3.23
N GLN A 194 -3.49 -32.85 -2.79
CA GLN A 194 -4.84 -32.88 -3.36
C GLN A 194 -5.54 -31.52 -3.33
N VAL A 195 -5.38 -30.75 -2.24
CA VAL A 195 -5.98 -29.41 -2.09
C VAL A 195 -5.29 -28.42 -3.03
N ALA A 196 -3.97 -28.47 -3.12
CA ALA A 196 -3.22 -27.61 -4.02
C ALA A 196 -3.55 -27.92 -5.49
N GLU A 197 -3.63 -29.19 -5.85
CA GLU A 197 -3.99 -29.66 -7.20
C GLU A 197 -5.41 -29.28 -7.61
N ALA A 198 -6.38 -29.38 -6.70
CA ALA A 198 -7.77 -28.96 -6.94
C ALA A 198 -7.88 -27.47 -7.32
N LEU A 199 -6.92 -26.65 -6.90
CA LEU A 199 -6.82 -25.22 -7.20
C LEU A 199 -5.81 -24.92 -8.33
N GLY A 200 -5.46 -25.91 -9.14
CA GLY A 200 -4.58 -25.77 -10.30
C GLY A 200 -3.09 -26.04 -10.03
N GLY A 201 -2.71 -26.35 -8.80
CA GLY A 201 -1.35 -26.72 -8.41
C GLY A 201 -0.32 -25.60 -8.54
N LEU A 202 0.95 -25.94 -8.35
CA LEU A 202 2.08 -24.99 -8.47
C LEU A 202 2.16 -24.24 -9.81
N PRO A 203 1.83 -24.84 -10.98
CA PRO A 203 1.81 -24.13 -12.25
C PRO A 203 0.86 -22.94 -12.31
N TRP A 204 -0.21 -22.93 -11.51
CA TRP A 204 -1.14 -21.81 -11.41
C TRP A 204 -0.87 -20.94 -10.18
N LEU A 205 -0.66 -21.56 -9.01
CA LEU A 205 -0.47 -20.87 -7.74
C LEU A 205 0.76 -19.96 -7.76
N ALA A 206 1.89 -20.42 -8.30
CA ALA A 206 3.13 -19.63 -8.27
C ALA A 206 3.04 -18.37 -9.16
N PRO A 207 2.61 -18.44 -10.44
CA PRO A 207 2.38 -17.23 -11.23
C PRO A 207 1.34 -16.29 -10.62
N PHE A 208 0.25 -16.81 -10.06
CA PHE A 208 -0.78 -15.98 -9.44
C PHE A 208 -0.26 -15.27 -8.17
N HIS A 209 0.49 -15.97 -7.31
CA HIS A 209 1.15 -15.38 -6.15
C HIS A 209 2.16 -14.29 -6.55
N SER A 210 2.94 -14.51 -7.61
CA SER A 210 3.86 -13.52 -8.16
C SER A 210 3.14 -12.32 -8.76
N LEU A 211 2.00 -12.50 -9.44
CA LEU A 211 1.19 -11.40 -9.97
C LEU A 211 0.68 -10.50 -8.84
N ILE A 212 0.14 -11.07 -7.77
CA ILE A 212 -0.33 -10.31 -6.61
C ILE A 212 0.85 -9.58 -5.95
N ALA A 213 2.02 -10.21 -5.85
CA ALA A 213 3.23 -9.57 -5.35
C ALA A 213 3.66 -8.35 -6.20
N TRP A 214 3.55 -8.42 -7.54
CA TRP A 214 3.78 -7.27 -8.43
C TRP A 214 2.79 -6.12 -8.17
N LEU A 215 1.52 -6.44 -7.96
CA LEU A 215 0.50 -5.43 -7.63
C LEU A 215 0.76 -4.79 -6.26
N LEU A 216 1.18 -5.58 -5.26
CA LEU A 216 1.57 -5.07 -3.94
C LEU A 216 2.82 -4.16 -4.03
N ALA A 217 3.83 -4.54 -4.82
CA ALA A 217 5.00 -3.71 -5.06
C ALA A 217 4.62 -2.38 -5.73
N THR A 218 3.71 -2.43 -6.71
CA THR A 218 3.18 -1.24 -7.40
C THR A 218 2.39 -0.34 -6.45
N PHE A 219 1.58 -0.93 -5.57
CA PHE A 219 0.87 -0.20 -4.53
C PHE A 219 1.83 0.52 -3.59
N ILE A 220 2.92 -0.12 -3.13
CA ILE A 220 3.88 0.49 -2.20
C ILE A 220 4.51 1.76 -2.79
N ILE A 221 4.97 1.72 -4.04
CA ILE A 221 5.59 2.91 -4.66
C ILE A 221 4.57 4.04 -4.84
N GLY A 222 3.33 3.73 -5.21
CA GLY A 222 2.25 4.71 -5.32
C GLY A 222 1.87 5.29 -3.97
N HIS A 223 1.77 4.45 -2.94
CA HIS A 223 1.47 4.85 -1.57
C HIS A 223 2.55 5.78 -1.01
N VAL A 224 3.82 5.40 -1.12
CA VAL A 224 4.95 6.25 -0.70
C VAL A 224 4.93 7.57 -1.46
N TYR A 225 4.65 7.56 -2.78
CA TYR A 225 4.54 8.79 -3.55
C TYR A 225 3.43 9.71 -3.02
N LEU A 226 2.24 9.18 -2.77
CA LEU A 226 1.11 9.96 -2.25
C LEU A 226 1.42 10.58 -0.87
N THR A 227 2.23 9.93 -0.03
CA THR A 227 2.67 10.53 1.26
C THR A 227 3.56 11.76 1.10
N THR A 228 4.07 12.01 -0.11
CA THR A 228 4.82 13.24 -0.42
C THR A 228 3.92 14.37 -0.89
N THR A 229 2.60 14.15 -1.00
CA THR A 229 1.63 15.11 -1.57
C THR A 229 0.98 16.04 -0.56
N GLY A 230 1.35 15.94 0.72
CA GLY A 230 0.98 16.92 1.75
C GLY A 230 1.66 18.30 1.60
N PRO A 231 1.43 19.22 2.56
CA PRO A 231 1.97 20.58 2.54
C PRO A 231 3.49 20.64 2.37
N THR A 232 4.20 19.64 2.93
CA THR A 232 5.60 19.37 2.64
C THR A 232 5.79 17.91 2.27
N VAL A 233 6.87 17.60 1.55
CA VAL A 233 7.18 16.23 1.10
C VAL A 233 7.37 15.22 2.24
N LEU A 234 7.55 15.69 3.48
CA LEU A 234 7.74 14.84 4.66
C LEU A 234 6.60 14.93 5.67
N THR A 235 5.54 15.71 5.43
CA THR A 235 4.48 15.95 6.43
C THR A 235 3.83 14.63 6.87
N ASP A 236 3.31 13.85 5.91
CA ASP A 236 2.62 12.59 6.21
C ASP A 236 3.60 11.54 6.79
N ILE A 237 4.84 11.50 6.29
CA ILE A 237 5.88 10.58 6.77
C ILE A 237 6.23 10.89 8.23
N LYS A 238 6.41 12.17 8.58
CA LYS A 238 6.66 12.61 9.96
C LYS A 238 5.48 12.29 10.86
N ALA A 239 4.25 12.40 10.36
CA ALA A 239 3.06 12.01 11.12
C ALA A 239 3.06 10.51 11.46
N MET A 240 3.48 9.65 10.52
CA MET A 240 3.61 8.21 10.78
C MET A 240 4.80 7.81 11.67
N ILE A 241 5.75 8.72 11.91
CA ILE A 241 6.85 8.50 12.86
C ILE A 241 6.46 9.03 14.25
N THR A 242 5.99 10.27 14.31
CA THR A 242 5.77 11.01 15.56
C THR A 242 4.36 10.88 16.12
N GLY A 243 3.38 10.59 15.27
CA GLY A 243 1.94 10.60 15.59
C GLY A 243 1.25 11.95 15.36
N TRP A 244 2.02 13.02 15.13
CA TRP A 244 1.49 14.38 14.99
C TRP A 244 1.56 14.85 13.54
N GLU A 245 0.45 15.40 13.05
CA GLU A 245 0.32 15.94 11.70
C GLU A 245 -0.01 17.44 11.78
N ASP A 246 0.62 18.23 10.90
CA ASP A 246 0.26 19.63 10.73
C ASP A 246 -0.88 19.70 9.70
N VAL A 247 -2.09 19.99 10.17
CA VAL A 247 -3.32 19.98 9.38
C VAL A 247 -3.73 21.41 9.06
N GLU A 248 -4.14 21.66 7.81
CA GLU A 248 -4.71 22.95 7.41
C GLU A 248 -6.09 23.13 8.07
N ILE A 249 -6.24 24.21 8.83
CA ILE A 249 -7.54 24.63 9.36
C ILE A 249 -8.13 25.64 8.37
N PRO A 250 -9.41 25.53 8.00
CA PRO A 250 -10.10 26.62 7.32
C PRO A 250 -9.97 27.89 8.16
N THR A 251 -9.44 28.97 7.57
CA THR A 251 -9.59 30.31 8.18
C THR A 251 -11.08 30.54 8.34
N GLU A 252 -11.53 30.78 9.59
CA GLU A 252 -12.91 31.20 9.86
C GLU A 252 -13.29 32.30 8.86
N GLU A 253 -14.25 32.00 7.98
CA GLU A 253 -15.05 33.06 7.38
C GLU A 253 -15.74 33.73 8.56
N THR A 254 -15.26 34.91 8.93
CA THR A 254 -15.87 35.72 9.96
C THR A 254 -17.33 35.98 9.60
N ALA A 255 -18.23 35.43 10.43
CA ALA A 255 -19.63 35.75 10.66
C ALA A 255 -20.66 35.44 9.56
#